data_AF-A0A2I3GYW2-F1
#
_entry.id   AF-A0A2I3GYW2-F1
#
_cell.length_a   1.000
_cell.length_b   1.000
_cell.length_c   1.000
_cell.angle_alpha   90.00
_cell.angle_beta   90.00
_cell.angle_gamma   90.00
#
_symmetry.space_group_name_H-M   'P 1'
#
loop_
_entity.id
_entity.type
_entity.pdbx_description
1 polymer ?
#
loop_
_entity_poly.entity_id
_entity_poly.type
_entity_poly.pdbx_seq_one_letter_code
_entity_poly.pdbx_strand_id
1 'polypeptide(L)'
;MGDYAQTLKKFQYQLACRSQAPCANKDEADLSSKQAAEEVWARVAMNRQLLDHMDSWTAKFRNWINETILVPLVQEIESVSTQMRRMGCPELQIGEASITSLKQAALVKAPLIPTLNTIVQYLDLTPNQEYLFERIKELSQGGCMSSFRWNRGGDFKGRKWDTDLPTDSAIIMHVFCTYLDSRLPPHPKYPDGKTFTSQHFVQTPNKPDVTNENVFCIYQSAINPPHYELIYQRHVYNLPKGRNNMFHTLLMFLYIIKTKESGMLGRVNLGLSGVNILWIFGE
;
A
#
# COMPACT_ATOMS: atom_id res chain seq x y z
N MET A 1 -19.27 62.02 -56.78
CA MET A 1 -18.24 61.14 -57.37
C MET A 1 -17.41 60.57 -56.24
N GLY A 2 -17.36 59.24 -56.12
CA GLY A 2 -16.34 58.52 -55.33
C GLY A 2 -16.82 57.93 -54.01
N ASP A 3 -17.48 56.78 -54.07
CA ASP A 3 -17.64 55.80 -52.99
C ASP A 3 -16.28 55.40 -52.40
N TYR A 4 -16.16 55.38 -51.07
CA TYR A 4 -15.22 54.50 -50.37
C TYR A 4 -15.91 53.89 -49.15
N ALA A 5 -16.53 52.74 -49.41
CA ALA A 5 -16.95 51.80 -48.41
C ALA A 5 -15.72 51.21 -47.68
N GLN A 6 -15.61 51.45 -46.37
CA GLN A 6 -15.01 50.48 -45.46
C GLN A 6 -15.92 50.34 -44.24
N THR A 7 -16.89 49.44 -44.42
CA THR A 7 -17.76 48.88 -43.39
C THR A 7 -16.91 48.34 -42.24
N LEU A 8 -17.01 48.96 -41.07
CA LEU A 8 -16.50 48.38 -39.83
C LEU A 8 -17.23 47.04 -39.61
N LYS A 9 -16.53 45.93 -39.87
CA LYS A 9 -17.04 44.58 -39.61
C LYS A 9 -17.40 44.49 -38.13
N LYS A 10 -18.69 44.25 -37.86
CA LYS A 10 -19.21 43.86 -36.54
C LYS A 10 -18.31 42.77 -35.95
N PHE A 11 -17.73 43.02 -34.78
CA PHE A 11 -17.16 41.97 -33.95
C PHE A 11 -18.29 41.04 -33.51
N GLN A 12 -18.45 39.94 -34.22
CA GLN A 12 -19.35 38.87 -33.84
C GLN A 12 -18.69 38.12 -32.68
N TYR A 13 -19.22 38.32 -31.46
CA TYR A 13 -18.80 37.54 -30.30
C TYR A 13 -19.00 36.05 -30.61
N GLN A 14 -17.90 35.31 -30.76
CA GLN A 14 -17.93 33.85 -30.76
C GLN A 14 -18.01 33.37 -29.31
N LEU A 15 -19.06 32.64 -28.95
CA LEU A 15 -19.04 31.86 -27.71
C LEU A 15 -17.88 30.86 -27.81
N ALA A 16 -17.03 30.82 -26.78
CA ALA A 16 -15.99 29.82 -26.67
C ALA A 16 -16.62 28.43 -26.80
N CYS A 17 -16.08 27.59 -27.70
CA CYS A 17 -16.41 26.17 -27.72
C CYS A 17 -16.17 25.64 -26.30
N ARG A 18 -17.22 25.12 -25.66
CA ARG A 18 -17.03 24.25 -24.50
C ARG A 18 -16.11 23.14 -24.99
N SER A 19 -14.91 23.08 -24.44
CA SER A 19 -14.04 21.91 -24.55
C SER A 19 -14.93 20.71 -24.29
N GLN A 20 -15.10 19.83 -25.27
CA GLN A 20 -15.70 18.54 -25.01
C GLN A 20 -14.82 17.91 -23.92
N ALA A 21 -15.34 17.89 -22.69
CA ALA A 21 -14.82 17.00 -21.67
C ALA A 21 -14.80 15.60 -22.30
N PRO A 22 -13.74 14.79 -22.11
CA PRO A 22 -13.70 13.44 -22.66
C PRO A 22 -14.94 12.70 -22.15
N CYS A 23 -15.86 12.43 -23.07
CA CYS A 23 -17.15 11.84 -22.77
C CYS A 23 -16.96 10.35 -22.46
N ALA A 24 -17.54 9.91 -21.35
CA ALA A 24 -18.22 8.63 -21.13
C ALA A 24 -17.50 7.28 -21.32
N ASN A 25 -16.21 7.19 -21.66
CA ASN A 25 -15.53 5.88 -21.71
C ASN A 25 -15.00 5.39 -20.35
N LYS A 26 -15.06 6.22 -19.29
CA LYS A 26 -14.63 5.81 -17.94
C LYS A 26 -15.71 5.08 -17.16
N ASP A 27 -16.98 5.38 -17.40
CA ASP A 27 -18.07 4.88 -16.56
C ASP A 27 -18.38 3.40 -16.83
N GLU A 28 -18.42 2.95 -18.09
CA GLU A 28 -18.67 1.53 -18.39
C GLU A 28 -17.53 0.60 -17.94
N ALA A 29 -16.28 1.02 -18.10
CA ALA A 29 -15.13 0.25 -17.63
C ALA A 29 -15.06 0.19 -16.09
N ASP A 30 -15.44 1.26 -15.39
CA ASP A 30 -15.52 1.29 -13.92
C ASP A 30 -16.69 0.46 -13.40
N LEU A 31 -17.86 0.51 -14.06
CA LEU A 31 -19.03 -0.33 -13.77
C LEU A 31 -18.74 -1.82 -13.97
N SER A 32 -18.12 -2.19 -15.09
CA SER A 32 -17.71 -3.57 -15.38
C SER A 32 -16.69 -4.08 -14.37
N SER A 33 -15.73 -3.24 -13.99
CA SER A 33 -14.75 -3.55 -12.94
C SER A 33 -15.43 -3.75 -11.59
N LYS A 34 -16.38 -2.89 -11.21
CA LYS A 34 -17.16 -3.06 -9.98
C LYS A 34 -17.89 -4.39 -9.97
N GLN A 35 -18.69 -4.69 -10.99
CA GLN A 35 -19.44 -5.94 -11.12
C GLN A 35 -18.51 -7.18 -11.02
N ALA A 36 -17.38 -7.16 -11.71
CA ALA A 36 -16.39 -8.24 -11.63
C ALA A 36 -15.82 -8.40 -10.21
N ALA A 37 -15.58 -7.29 -9.49
CA ALA A 37 -15.19 -7.36 -8.08
C ALA A 37 -16.30 -7.97 -7.22
N GLU A 38 -17.58 -7.64 -7.46
CA GLU A 38 -18.72 -8.19 -6.72
C GLU A 38 -18.81 -9.71 -6.89
N GLU A 39 -18.61 -10.21 -8.11
CA GLU A 39 -18.63 -11.65 -8.40
C GLU A 39 -17.52 -12.40 -7.66
N VAL A 40 -16.35 -11.79 -7.50
CA VAL A 40 -15.24 -12.39 -6.73
C VAL A 40 -15.56 -12.36 -5.23
N TRP A 41 -16.06 -11.23 -4.72
CA TRP A 41 -16.45 -11.09 -3.31
C TRP A 41 -17.61 -12.02 -2.92
N ALA A 42 -18.58 -12.26 -3.81
CA ALA A 42 -19.69 -13.17 -3.58
C ALA A 42 -19.24 -14.63 -3.37
N ARG A 43 -18.05 -15.01 -3.86
CA ARG A 43 -17.45 -16.34 -3.60
C ARG A 43 -16.85 -16.46 -2.21
N VAL A 44 -16.60 -15.35 -1.52
CA VAL A 44 -16.02 -15.29 -0.17
C VAL A 44 -17.09 -14.98 0.87
N ALA A 45 -17.85 -13.92 0.65
CA ALA A 45 -18.94 -13.49 1.50
C ALA A 45 -20.26 -13.88 0.84
N MET A 46 -21.03 -14.75 1.48
CA MET A 46 -22.35 -15.19 0.99
C MET A 46 -23.43 -14.07 1.03
N ASN A 47 -23.04 -12.82 1.28
CA ASN A 47 -23.95 -11.66 1.33
C ASN A 47 -23.45 -10.55 0.39
N ARG A 48 -24.28 -10.16 -0.58
CA ARG A 48 -23.98 -9.08 -1.54
C ARG A 48 -24.07 -7.68 -0.94
N GLN A 49 -24.85 -7.48 0.12
CA GLN A 49 -24.96 -6.19 0.83
C GLN A 49 -23.64 -5.77 1.52
N LEU A 50 -22.69 -6.70 1.63
CA LEU A 50 -21.35 -6.43 2.17
C LEU A 50 -20.60 -5.35 1.37
N LEU A 51 -20.90 -5.24 0.08
CA LEU A 51 -20.25 -4.31 -0.84
C LEU A 51 -20.66 -2.86 -0.60
N ASP A 52 -21.83 -2.62 -0.01
CA ASP A 52 -22.30 -1.29 0.39
C ASP A 52 -21.35 -0.64 1.40
N HIS A 53 -20.59 -1.46 2.14
CA HIS A 53 -19.60 -1.01 3.11
C HIS A 53 -18.17 -0.95 2.57
N MET A 54 -17.91 -1.35 1.32
CA MET A 54 -16.55 -1.51 0.79
C MET A 54 -15.73 -0.21 0.81
N ASP A 55 -16.35 0.91 0.43
CA ASP A 55 -15.70 2.22 0.47
C ASP A 55 -15.38 2.64 1.91
N SER A 56 -16.31 2.40 2.84
CA SER A 56 -16.11 2.65 4.28
C SER A 56 -14.98 1.81 4.84
N TRP A 57 -14.96 0.51 4.55
CA TRP A 57 -13.89 -0.40 4.98
C TRP A 57 -12.55 -0.04 4.39
N THR A 58 -12.51 0.36 3.12
CA THR A 58 -11.29 0.84 2.47
C THR A 58 -10.78 2.11 3.15
N ALA A 59 -11.66 3.06 3.47
CA ALA A 59 -11.28 4.26 4.21
C ALA A 59 -10.80 3.95 5.64
N LYS A 60 -11.53 3.13 6.40
CA LYS A 60 -11.15 2.67 7.75
C LYS A 60 -9.79 1.95 7.73
N PHE A 61 -9.55 1.09 6.73
CA PHE A 61 -8.28 0.38 6.58
C PHE A 61 -7.12 1.32 6.22
N ARG A 62 -7.34 2.28 5.31
CA ARG A 62 -6.33 3.28 4.97
C ARG A 62 -5.97 4.16 6.18
N ASN A 63 -6.96 4.55 6.97
CA ASN A 63 -6.73 5.26 8.24
C ASN A 63 -5.95 4.39 9.22
N TRP A 64 -6.32 3.12 9.37
CA TRP A 64 -5.62 2.20 10.27
C TRP A 64 -4.14 2.05 9.89
N ILE A 65 -3.80 1.85 8.61
CA ILE A 65 -2.40 1.81 8.15
C ILE A 65 -1.67 3.12 8.48
N ASN A 66 -2.31 4.25 8.20
CA ASN A 66 -1.72 5.57 8.39
C ASN A 66 -1.44 5.86 9.88
N GLU A 67 -2.43 5.69 10.74
CA GLU A 67 -2.36 6.01 12.17
C GLU A 67 -1.57 4.98 12.97
N THR A 68 -1.67 3.69 12.60
CA THR A 68 -1.05 2.60 13.37
C THR A 68 0.39 2.33 12.94
N ILE A 69 0.72 2.59 11.68
CA ILE A 69 2.02 2.20 11.11
C ILE A 69 2.80 3.40 10.60
N LEU A 70 2.28 4.14 9.61
CA LEU A 70 3.06 5.17 8.91
C LEU A 70 3.43 6.35 9.82
N VAL A 71 2.46 6.91 10.55
CA VAL A 71 2.70 8.06 11.43
C VAL A 71 3.69 7.70 12.55
N PRO A 72 3.51 6.61 13.31
CA PRO A 72 4.50 6.19 14.31
C PRO A 72 5.88 5.89 13.72
N LEU A 73 5.94 5.25 12.53
CA LEU A 73 7.20 4.94 11.86
C LEU A 73 7.99 6.21 11.52
N VAL A 74 7.33 7.22 10.95
CA VAL A 74 7.99 8.49 10.60
C VAL A 74 8.49 9.22 11.84
N GLN A 75 7.69 9.25 12.92
CA GLN A 75 8.10 9.84 14.19
C GLN A 75 9.32 9.14 14.78
N GLU A 76 9.35 7.80 14.74
CA GLU A 76 10.47 7.02 15.25
C GLU A 76 11.72 7.22 14.39
N ILE A 77 11.60 7.30 13.06
CA ILE A 77 12.71 7.62 12.15
C ILE A 77 13.33 8.98 12.50
N GLU A 78 12.50 10.01 12.72
CA GLU A 78 12.98 11.36 13.06
C GLU A 78 13.65 11.42 14.45
N SER A 79 13.09 10.67 15.41
CA SER A 79 13.66 10.47 16.75
C SER A 79 15.04 9.82 16.69
N VAL A 80 15.16 8.68 16.00
CA VAL A 80 16.42 7.93 15.83
C VAL A 80 17.45 8.75 15.07
N SER A 81 17.05 9.46 14.01
CA SER A 81 17.96 10.34 13.25
C SER A 81 18.54 11.45 14.13
N THR A 82 17.73 12.01 15.03
CA THR A 82 18.18 13.00 16.02
C THR A 82 19.13 12.39 17.04
N GLN A 83 18.86 11.17 17.51
CA GLN A 83 19.74 10.45 18.44
C GLN A 83 21.10 10.14 17.80
N MET A 84 21.14 9.67 16.55
CA MET A 84 22.38 9.39 15.82
C MET A 84 23.27 10.63 15.67
N ARG A 85 22.69 11.80 15.38
CA ARG A 85 23.43 13.07 15.34
C ARG A 85 24.06 13.42 16.68
N ARG A 86 23.31 13.28 17.78
CA ARG A 86 23.80 13.55 19.14
C ARG A 86 24.91 12.59 19.57
N MET A 87 24.89 11.37 19.05
CA MET A 87 25.93 10.37 19.29
C MET A 87 27.18 10.55 18.42
N GLY A 88 27.23 11.57 17.55
CA GLY A 88 28.36 11.83 16.66
C GLY A 88 28.43 10.90 15.45
N CYS A 89 27.30 10.35 15.01
CA CYS A 89 27.19 9.56 13.77
C CYS A 89 26.27 10.23 12.73
N PRO A 90 26.57 11.47 12.27
CA PRO A 90 25.76 12.15 11.27
C PRO A 90 25.69 11.37 9.95
N GLU A 91 26.72 10.62 9.58
CA GLU A 91 26.81 9.83 8.34
C GLU A 91 25.79 8.68 8.23
N LEU A 92 25.11 8.35 9.34
CA LEU A 92 24.08 7.30 9.39
C LEU A 92 22.66 7.86 9.29
N GLN A 93 22.45 9.08 8.78
CA GLN A 93 21.10 9.64 8.61
C GLN A 93 20.21 8.72 7.77
N ILE A 94 19.01 8.45 8.28
CA ILE A 94 17.99 7.70 7.55
C ILE A 94 17.53 8.54 6.34
N GLY A 95 17.47 7.91 5.17
CA GLY A 95 17.22 8.58 3.90
C GLY A 95 18.51 8.92 3.13
N GLU A 96 19.63 9.13 3.80
CA GLU A 96 20.91 9.42 3.14
C GLU A 96 21.86 8.21 3.13
N ALA A 97 21.95 7.53 4.27
CA ALA A 97 22.78 6.35 4.42
C ALA A 97 22.21 5.15 3.64
N SER A 98 23.09 4.30 3.11
CA SER A 98 22.68 3.08 2.44
C SER A 98 21.97 2.12 3.40
N ILE A 99 21.05 1.30 2.89
CA ILE A 99 20.37 0.26 3.69
C ILE A 99 21.37 -0.71 4.35
N THR A 100 22.48 -1.02 3.68
CA THR A 100 23.54 -1.87 4.24
C THR A 100 24.23 -1.22 5.43
N SER A 101 24.53 0.08 5.33
CA SER A 101 25.12 0.86 6.44
C SER A 101 24.16 0.93 7.63
N LEU A 102 22.86 1.12 7.37
CA LEU A 102 21.83 1.15 8.41
C LEU A 102 21.65 -0.23 9.09
N LYS A 103 21.68 -1.33 8.33
CA LYS A 103 21.69 -2.71 8.86
C LYS A 103 22.89 -2.93 9.78
N GLN A 104 24.08 -2.54 9.37
CA GLN A 104 25.28 -2.65 10.21
C GLN A 104 25.16 -1.79 11.47
N ALA A 105 24.64 -0.56 11.34
CA ALA A 105 24.40 0.32 12.48
C ALA A 105 23.38 -0.28 13.45
N ALA A 106 22.31 -0.90 12.96
CA ALA A 106 21.31 -1.59 13.80
C ALA A 106 21.92 -2.66 14.69
N LEU A 107 22.89 -3.43 14.16
CA LEU A 107 23.60 -4.45 14.93
C LEU A 107 24.53 -3.82 15.99
N VAL A 108 25.37 -2.88 15.58
CA VAL A 108 26.40 -2.29 16.46
C VAL A 108 25.79 -1.38 17.53
N LYS A 109 24.71 -0.67 17.20
CA LYS A 109 24.06 0.30 18.08
C LYS A 109 22.82 -0.25 18.79
N ALA A 110 22.51 -1.54 18.67
CA ALA A 110 21.34 -2.17 19.30
C ALA A 110 21.16 -1.84 20.80
N PRO A 111 22.22 -1.78 21.65
CA PRO A 111 22.05 -1.43 23.06
C PRO A 111 21.63 0.04 23.31
N LEU A 112 21.86 0.92 22.34
CA LEU A 112 21.65 2.37 22.45
C LEU A 112 20.41 2.83 21.67
N ILE A 113 20.13 2.17 20.54
CA ILE A 113 19.02 2.48 19.64
C ILE A 113 18.34 1.17 19.21
N PRO A 114 17.63 0.48 20.12
CA PRO A 114 17.06 -0.83 19.83
C PRO A 114 16.00 -0.79 18.71
N THR A 115 15.28 0.33 18.56
CA THR A 115 14.24 0.54 17.55
C THR A 115 14.78 0.68 16.12
N LEU A 116 16.09 0.93 15.97
CA LEU A 116 16.72 1.03 14.65
C LEU A 116 16.60 -0.29 13.86
N ASN A 117 16.69 -1.44 14.54
CA ASN A 117 16.52 -2.73 13.88
C ASN A 117 15.13 -2.86 13.25
N THR A 118 14.10 -2.40 13.95
CA THR A 118 12.72 -2.39 13.45
C THR A 118 12.56 -1.44 12.26
N ILE A 119 13.08 -0.21 12.36
CA ILE A 119 13.05 0.77 11.25
C ILE A 119 13.70 0.20 10.01
N VAL A 120 14.87 -0.44 10.14
CA VAL A 120 15.61 -1.02 9.02
C VAL A 120 14.79 -2.05 8.25
N GLN A 121 13.93 -2.83 8.92
CA GLN A 121 13.04 -3.76 8.22
C GLN A 121 12.06 -3.03 7.29
N TYR A 122 11.49 -1.90 7.73
CA TYR A 122 10.61 -1.08 6.90
C TYR A 122 11.34 -0.42 5.72
N LEU A 123 12.63 -0.14 5.87
CA LEU A 123 13.46 0.49 4.85
C LEU A 123 14.06 -0.49 3.83
N ASP A 124 13.98 -1.80 4.10
CA ASP A 124 14.55 -2.87 3.28
C ASP A 124 13.68 -3.21 2.06
N LEU A 125 13.35 -2.20 1.26
CA LEU A 125 12.54 -2.31 0.04
C LEU A 125 13.30 -1.89 -1.23
N THR A 126 14.09 -0.82 -1.15
CA THR A 126 14.85 -0.28 -2.29
C THR A 126 16.18 0.30 -1.82
N PRO A 127 17.25 0.21 -2.63
CA PRO A 127 18.51 0.91 -2.32
C PRO A 127 18.36 2.45 -2.34
N ASN A 128 17.33 2.98 -3.00
CA ASN A 128 17.07 4.42 -3.04
C ASN A 128 16.36 4.89 -1.75
N GLN A 129 17.15 4.96 -0.67
CA GLN A 129 16.68 5.26 0.68
C GLN A 129 16.06 6.66 0.79
N GLU A 130 16.60 7.64 0.06
CA GLU A 130 16.11 9.01 0.09
C GLU A 130 14.70 9.10 -0.47
N TYR A 131 14.49 8.45 -1.62
CA TYR A 131 13.17 8.32 -2.21
C TYR A 131 12.18 7.62 -1.27
N LEU A 132 12.59 6.47 -0.71
CA LEU A 132 11.72 5.65 0.13
C LEU A 132 11.28 6.41 1.38
N PHE A 133 12.23 7.06 2.07
CA PHE A 133 11.94 7.82 3.28
C PHE A 133 10.98 8.99 2.99
N GLU A 134 11.28 9.81 1.99
CA GLU A 134 10.42 10.93 1.61
C GLU A 134 9.04 10.44 1.19
N ARG A 135 8.96 9.30 0.48
CA ARG A 135 7.66 8.77 0.07
C ARG A 135 6.84 8.23 1.25
N ILE A 136 7.45 7.54 2.21
CA ILE A 136 6.79 7.11 3.45
C ILE A 136 6.27 8.34 4.21
N LYS A 137 7.07 9.41 4.30
CA LYS A 137 6.69 10.67 4.94
C LYS A 137 5.53 11.37 4.23
N GLU A 138 5.51 11.39 2.89
CA GLU A 138 4.38 11.96 2.12
C GLU A 138 3.10 11.11 2.27
N LEU A 139 3.22 9.78 2.36
CA LEU A 139 2.08 8.88 2.56
C LEU A 139 1.54 8.93 4.00
N SER A 140 2.37 9.31 4.97
CA SER A 140 1.94 9.50 6.36
C SER A 140 1.13 10.79 6.56
N GLN A 141 1.23 11.76 5.64
CA GLN A 141 0.57 13.06 5.74
C GLN A 141 -0.90 13.06 5.28
N GLY A 142 -1.67 14.01 5.79
CA GLY A 142 -3.00 14.36 5.27
C GLY A 142 -4.14 13.40 5.60
N GLY A 143 -3.90 12.38 6.44
CA GLY A 143 -4.89 11.36 6.82
C GLY A 143 -5.29 10.45 5.65
N CYS A 144 -5.66 9.20 5.95
CA CYS A 144 -6.16 8.24 4.95
C CYS A 144 -5.25 8.02 3.72
N MET A 145 -3.95 8.36 3.77
CA MET A 145 -3.03 8.30 2.63
C MET A 145 -3.56 9.01 1.36
N SER A 146 -4.06 10.25 1.47
CA SER A 146 -4.67 10.99 0.35
C SER A 146 -3.76 11.17 -0.88
N SER A 147 -2.43 11.15 -0.69
CA SER A 147 -1.42 11.26 -1.75
C SER A 147 -1.14 9.94 -2.48
N PHE A 148 -1.77 8.82 -2.10
CA PHE A 148 -1.54 7.47 -2.63
C PHE A 148 -1.87 7.34 -4.12
N ARG A 149 -0.98 6.66 -4.86
CA ARG A 149 -1.06 6.38 -6.29
C ARG A 149 -0.71 4.91 -6.52
N TRP A 150 -1.71 4.10 -6.86
CA TRP A 150 -1.56 2.65 -6.87
C TRP A 150 -0.49 2.11 -7.84
N ASN A 151 -0.32 2.70 -9.02
CA ASN A 151 0.53 2.17 -10.10
C ASN A 151 1.83 2.95 -10.31
N ARG A 152 2.15 3.91 -9.45
CA ARG A 152 3.38 4.70 -9.51
C ARG A 152 3.73 5.19 -8.12
N GLY A 153 4.76 6.00 -7.97
CA GLY A 153 5.06 6.68 -6.72
C GLY A 153 5.08 8.20 -6.83
N GLY A 154 5.78 8.85 -5.91
CA GLY A 154 6.11 10.28 -5.87
C GLY A 154 7.04 10.73 -6.99
N ASP A 155 6.89 11.96 -7.49
CA ASP A 155 7.97 12.62 -8.22
C ASP A 155 9.02 13.03 -7.18
N PHE A 156 10.31 12.94 -7.49
CA PHE A 156 11.36 13.12 -6.48
C PHE A 156 12.54 13.92 -7.02
N LYS A 157 12.95 14.97 -6.30
CA LYS A 157 14.05 15.88 -6.68
C LYS A 157 13.98 16.37 -8.14
N GLY A 158 12.77 16.74 -8.58
CA GLY A 158 12.52 17.21 -9.96
C GLY A 158 12.52 16.11 -11.02
N ARG A 159 12.81 14.85 -10.66
CA ARG A 159 12.69 13.69 -11.54
C ARG A 159 11.26 13.13 -11.46
N LYS A 160 10.65 12.89 -12.62
CA LYS A 160 9.39 12.14 -12.71
C LYS A 160 9.59 10.71 -12.24
N TRP A 161 8.59 10.18 -11.54
CA TRP A 161 8.62 8.77 -11.16
C TRP A 161 8.81 7.87 -12.38
N ASP A 162 9.63 6.83 -12.21
CA ASP A 162 9.85 5.76 -13.18
C ASP A 162 10.02 4.42 -12.43
N THR A 163 10.07 3.32 -13.19
CA THR A 163 9.98 1.94 -12.74
C THR A 163 11.19 1.44 -11.93
N ASP A 164 12.27 2.21 -11.86
CA ASP A 164 13.40 1.96 -10.95
C ASP A 164 13.06 2.29 -9.48
N LEU A 165 11.95 2.98 -9.24
CA LEU A 165 11.45 3.33 -7.91
C LEU A 165 10.20 2.53 -7.57
N PRO A 166 10.00 2.15 -6.29
CA PRO A 166 8.81 1.42 -5.90
C PRO A 166 7.54 2.26 -6.13
N THR A 167 6.44 1.58 -6.45
CA THR A 167 5.10 2.18 -6.46
C THR A 167 4.59 2.34 -5.03
N ASP A 168 3.57 3.17 -4.81
CA ASP A 168 2.98 3.26 -3.48
C ASP A 168 2.34 1.94 -3.04
N SER A 169 1.77 1.17 -3.96
CA SER A 169 1.24 -0.15 -3.61
C SER A 169 2.35 -1.09 -3.11
N ALA A 170 3.54 -1.03 -3.69
CA ALA A 170 4.68 -1.81 -3.22
C ALA A 170 5.14 -1.34 -1.83
N ILE A 171 5.20 -0.03 -1.59
CA ILE A 171 5.55 0.54 -0.28
C ILE A 171 4.52 0.12 0.77
N ILE A 172 3.23 0.28 0.51
CA ILE A 172 2.17 -0.04 1.48
C ILE A 172 2.09 -1.55 1.74
N MET A 173 2.25 -2.40 0.72
CA MET A 173 2.31 -3.85 0.91
C MET A 173 3.51 -4.25 1.79
N HIS A 174 4.69 -3.68 1.53
CA HIS A 174 5.90 -3.92 2.34
C HIS A 174 5.72 -3.47 3.79
N VAL A 175 5.17 -2.27 4.00
CA VAL A 175 4.88 -1.71 5.33
C VAL A 175 3.88 -2.59 6.09
N PHE A 176 2.81 -3.02 5.44
CA PHE A 176 1.81 -3.90 6.05
C PHE A 176 2.40 -5.25 6.44
N CYS A 177 3.17 -5.87 5.53
CA CYS A 177 3.87 -7.12 5.77
C CYS A 177 4.85 -7.02 6.96
N THR A 178 5.72 -6.01 6.93
CA THR A 178 6.72 -5.75 7.98
C THR A 178 6.07 -5.51 9.34
N TYR A 179 4.94 -4.81 9.37
CA TYR A 179 4.18 -4.63 10.59
C TYR A 179 3.67 -5.95 11.14
N LEU A 180 3.02 -6.78 10.32
CA LEU A 180 2.52 -8.08 10.77
C LEU A 180 3.64 -9.04 11.18
N ASP A 181 4.79 -9.04 10.49
CA ASP A 181 5.98 -9.77 10.92
C ASP A 181 6.36 -9.44 12.37
N SER A 182 6.33 -8.15 12.74
CA SER A 182 6.63 -7.69 14.11
C SER A 182 5.57 -8.04 15.15
N ARG A 183 4.35 -8.40 14.72
CA ARG A 183 3.23 -8.76 15.61
C ARG A 183 3.06 -10.26 15.79
N LEU A 184 3.61 -11.06 14.88
CA LEU A 184 3.56 -12.52 14.98
C LEU A 184 4.69 -13.06 15.86
N PRO A 185 4.46 -14.15 16.62
CA PRO A 185 5.50 -14.82 17.38
C PRO A 185 6.63 -15.29 16.47
N PRO A 186 7.90 -15.26 16.95
CA PRO A 186 9.02 -15.81 16.23
C PRO A 186 8.76 -17.28 15.85
N HIS A 187 9.12 -17.64 14.62
CA HIS A 187 8.92 -18.98 14.10
C HIS A 187 10.28 -19.59 13.69
N PRO A 188 10.64 -20.80 14.17
CA PRO A 188 11.96 -21.38 13.89
C PRO A 188 12.31 -21.55 12.40
N LYS A 189 11.31 -21.69 11.52
CA LYS A 189 11.52 -21.74 10.06
C LYS A 189 11.87 -20.39 9.43
N TYR A 190 11.61 -19.28 10.12
CA TYR A 190 11.80 -17.90 9.62
C TYR A 190 12.67 -17.11 10.61
N PRO A 191 13.97 -17.45 10.71
CA PRO A 191 14.88 -16.87 11.70
C PRO A 191 15.18 -15.38 11.44
N ASP A 192 14.88 -14.87 10.25
CA ASP A 192 14.96 -13.46 9.88
C ASP A 192 13.81 -12.62 10.45
N GLY A 193 12.85 -13.24 11.14
CA GLY A 193 11.69 -12.59 11.73
C GLY A 193 10.55 -12.33 10.75
N LYS A 194 10.69 -12.70 9.46
CA LYS A 194 9.70 -12.47 8.41
C LYS A 194 8.58 -13.51 8.40
N THR A 195 7.96 -13.71 9.57
CA THR A 195 7.01 -14.79 9.84
C THR A 195 5.73 -14.66 9.01
N PHE A 196 5.14 -13.47 8.92
CA PHE A 196 3.97 -13.19 8.10
C PHE A 196 4.35 -13.27 6.62
N THR A 197 5.37 -12.51 6.19
CA THR A 197 5.73 -12.40 4.78
C THR A 197 6.06 -13.77 4.19
N SER A 198 6.83 -14.59 4.89
CA SER A 198 7.24 -15.91 4.40
C SER A 198 6.09 -16.92 4.29
N GLN A 199 4.99 -16.71 5.03
CA GLN A 199 3.83 -17.62 5.02
C GLN A 199 2.69 -17.13 4.14
N HIS A 200 2.50 -15.81 4.07
CA HIS A 200 1.27 -15.21 3.56
C HIS A 200 1.51 -14.23 2.41
N PHE A 201 2.75 -14.02 1.96
CA PHE A 201 3.05 -13.18 0.80
C PHE A 201 3.98 -13.88 -0.18
N VAL A 202 3.55 -14.00 -1.43
CA VAL A 202 4.36 -14.53 -2.53
C VAL A 202 4.41 -13.50 -3.64
N GLN A 203 5.58 -13.31 -4.23
CA GLN A 203 5.79 -12.38 -5.34
C GLN A 203 6.39 -13.11 -6.54
N THR A 204 5.93 -12.75 -7.75
CA THR A 204 6.54 -13.19 -9.01
C THR A 204 8.06 -12.92 -9.03
N PRO A 205 8.92 -13.84 -9.56
CA PRO A 205 8.58 -15.03 -10.34
C PRO A 205 8.19 -16.27 -9.54
N ASN A 206 8.26 -16.21 -8.21
CA ASN A 206 7.81 -17.32 -7.36
C ASN A 206 6.29 -17.48 -7.49
N LYS A 207 5.82 -18.73 -7.47
CA LYS A 207 4.39 -19.05 -7.57
C LYS A 207 3.92 -19.77 -6.31
N PRO A 208 2.75 -19.42 -5.77
CA PRO A 208 2.15 -20.17 -4.68
C PRO A 208 1.71 -21.56 -5.18
N ASP A 209 1.77 -22.56 -4.31
CA ASP A 209 1.22 -23.89 -4.59
C ASP A 209 -0.30 -23.88 -4.40
N VAL A 210 -1.02 -23.50 -5.44
CA VAL A 210 -2.49 -23.43 -5.44
C VAL A 210 -3.13 -24.82 -5.24
N THR A 211 -2.41 -25.92 -5.45
CA THR A 211 -2.96 -27.27 -5.26
C THR A 211 -3.05 -27.66 -3.78
N ASN A 212 -2.25 -27.03 -2.93
CA ASN A 212 -2.25 -27.25 -1.49
C ASN A 212 -3.35 -26.44 -0.80
N GLU A 213 -4.30 -27.13 -0.16
CA GLU A 213 -5.42 -26.49 0.56
C GLU A 213 -5.01 -25.62 1.74
N ASN A 214 -3.83 -25.86 2.31
CA ASN A 214 -3.32 -25.11 3.44
C ASN A 214 -2.70 -23.76 3.04
N VAL A 215 -2.55 -23.50 1.74
CA VAL A 215 -2.03 -22.21 1.27
C VAL A 215 -3.10 -21.14 1.44
N PHE A 216 -2.75 -20.16 2.27
CA PHE A 216 -3.51 -18.93 2.46
C PHE A 216 -2.57 -17.74 2.35
N CYS A 217 -2.49 -17.13 1.18
CA CYS A 217 -1.51 -16.07 0.92
C CYS A 217 -1.98 -15.07 -0.12
N ILE A 218 -1.44 -13.87 -0.05
CA ILE A 218 -1.53 -12.83 -1.07
C ILE A 218 -0.41 -13.08 -2.08
N TYR A 219 -0.77 -13.18 -3.36
CA TYR A 219 0.16 -13.35 -4.47
C TYR A 219 0.24 -12.07 -5.30
N GLN A 220 1.43 -11.47 -5.39
CA GLN A 220 1.70 -10.39 -6.33
C GLN A 220 2.10 -10.96 -7.70
N SER A 221 1.13 -11.05 -8.61
CA SER A 221 1.32 -11.67 -9.93
C SER A 221 1.93 -10.73 -10.96
N ALA A 222 1.90 -9.41 -10.73
CA ALA A 222 2.57 -8.41 -11.55
C ALA A 222 3.27 -7.34 -10.69
N ILE A 223 4.45 -6.88 -11.12
CA ILE A 223 5.22 -5.83 -10.44
C ILE A 223 4.80 -4.43 -10.90
N ASN A 224 4.66 -4.22 -12.21
CA ASN A 224 4.30 -2.92 -12.78
C ASN A 224 3.39 -3.05 -14.03
N PRO A 225 2.15 -2.51 -14.02
CA PRO A 225 1.45 -2.04 -12.82
C PRO A 225 1.26 -3.19 -11.82
N PRO A 226 1.27 -2.90 -10.50
CA PRO A 226 1.16 -3.93 -9.48
C PRO A 226 -0.21 -4.59 -9.52
N HIS A 227 -0.23 -5.92 -9.38
CA HIS A 227 -1.45 -6.72 -9.30
C HIS A 227 -1.33 -7.78 -8.21
N TYR A 228 -2.36 -7.88 -7.38
CA TYR A 228 -2.45 -8.78 -6.25
C TYR A 228 -3.69 -9.66 -6.37
N GLU A 229 -3.50 -10.93 -6.01
CA GLU A 229 -4.50 -11.98 -5.99
C GLU A 229 -4.49 -12.63 -4.60
N LEU A 230 -5.61 -13.20 -4.18
CA LEU A 230 -5.66 -13.97 -2.94
C LEU A 230 -5.78 -15.46 -3.26
N ILE A 231 -4.92 -16.27 -2.64
CA ILE A 231 -5.01 -17.73 -2.67
C ILE A 231 -5.61 -18.20 -1.35
N TYR A 232 -6.70 -18.95 -1.42
CA TYR A 232 -7.33 -19.56 -0.24
C TYR A 232 -8.11 -20.81 -0.65
N GLN A 233 -7.94 -21.91 0.09
CA GLN A 233 -8.64 -23.18 -0.14
C GLN A 233 -8.60 -23.66 -1.61
N ARG A 234 -7.41 -23.65 -2.22
CA ARG A 234 -7.16 -24.01 -3.63
C ARG A 234 -7.82 -23.11 -4.69
N HIS A 235 -8.37 -21.97 -4.29
CA HIS A 235 -8.97 -21.00 -5.21
C HIS A 235 -8.07 -19.78 -5.35
N VAL A 236 -8.06 -19.23 -6.58
CA VAL A 236 -7.46 -17.92 -6.89
C VAL A 236 -8.58 -16.89 -6.96
N TYR A 237 -8.60 -15.98 -5.99
CA TYR A 237 -9.49 -14.83 -5.98
C TYR A 237 -8.78 -13.66 -6.65
N ASN A 238 -9.11 -13.46 -7.93
CA ASN A 238 -8.50 -12.44 -8.78
C ASN A 238 -9.44 -11.25 -8.92
N LEU A 239 -9.22 -10.22 -8.10
CA LEU A 239 -9.97 -8.97 -8.19
C LEU A 239 -9.53 -8.15 -9.41
N PRO A 240 -10.38 -7.27 -9.96
CA PRO A 240 -10.02 -6.42 -11.09
C PRO A 240 -8.75 -5.60 -10.85
N LYS A 241 -7.98 -5.37 -11.92
CA LYS A 241 -6.81 -4.49 -11.92
C LYS A 241 -7.22 -3.05 -11.60
N GLY A 242 -6.34 -2.32 -10.91
CA GLY A 242 -6.49 -0.88 -10.71
C GLY A 242 -6.32 -0.44 -9.26
N ARG A 243 -6.79 0.78 -8.97
CA ARG A 243 -6.54 1.50 -7.71
C ARG A 243 -6.98 0.79 -6.44
N ASN A 244 -8.00 -0.07 -6.56
CA ASN A 244 -8.59 -0.78 -5.43
C ASN A 244 -8.01 -2.18 -5.23
N ASN A 245 -7.28 -2.73 -6.21
CA ASN A 245 -6.86 -4.13 -6.22
C ASN A 245 -6.10 -4.52 -4.94
N MET A 246 -5.06 -3.77 -4.59
CA MET A 246 -4.25 -4.04 -3.39
C MET A 246 -5.10 -3.99 -2.10
N PHE A 247 -5.85 -2.90 -1.89
CA PHE A 247 -6.65 -2.72 -0.68
C PHE A 247 -7.76 -3.77 -0.56
N HIS A 248 -8.47 -4.07 -1.65
CA HIS A 248 -9.55 -5.06 -1.63
C HIS A 248 -9.01 -6.47 -1.42
N THR A 249 -7.82 -6.79 -1.96
CA THR A 249 -7.16 -8.09 -1.72
C THR A 249 -6.77 -8.23 -0.23
N LEU A 250 -6.20 -7.19 0.37
CA LEU A 250 -5.89 -7.15 1.80
C LEU A 250 -7.16 -7.21 2.68
N LEU A 251 -8.22 -6.48 2.32
CA LEU A 251 -9.51 -6.56 3.00
C LEU A 251 -10.09 -7.97 2.91
N MET A 252 -10.01 -8.62 1.76
CA MET A 252 -10.49 -10.00 1.59
C MET A 252 -9.72 -10.98 2.47
N PHE A 253 -8.38 -10.85 2.51
CA PHE A 253 -7.53 -11.62 3.42
C PHE A 253 -7.95 -11.44 4.89
N LEU A 254 -8.10 -10.21 5.35
CA LEU A 254 -8.52 -9.89 6.73
C LEU A 254 -9.96 -10.33 7.02
N TYR A 255 -10.85 -10.25 6.04
CA TYR A 255 -12.25 -10.67 6.17
C TYR A 255 -12.35 -12.19 6.36
N ILE A 256 -11.57 -12.96 5.61
CA ILE A 256 -11.47 -14.41 5.81
C ILE A 256 -10.94 -14.72 7.21
N ILE A 257 -9.91 -14.02 7.67
CA ILE A 257 -9.42 -14.19 9.05
C ILE A 257 -10.54 -13.92 10.06
N LYS A 258 -11.27 -12.81 9.91
CA LYS A 258 -12.39 -12.45 10.80
C LYS A 258 -13.48 -13.51 10.84
N THR A 259 -13.87 -14.05 9.69
CA THR A 259 -15.11 -14.83 9.54
C THR A 259 -14.89 -16.34 9.50
N LYS A 260 -13.72 -16.80 9.07
CA LYS A 260 -13.39 -18.23 8.89
C LYS A 260 -12.32 -18.71 9.86
N GLU A 261 -11.40 -17.84 10.29
CA GLU A 261 -10.30 -18.17 11.20
C GLU A 261 -10.50 -17.61 12.62
N SER A 262 -11.75 -17.32 13.01
CA SER A 262 -12.10 -16.78 14.35
C SER A 262 -11.36 -15.50 14.74
N GLY A 263 -10.91 -14.71 13.76
CA GLY A 263 -10.12 -13.50 13.97
C GLY A 263 -8.65 -13.77 14.34
N MET A 264 -8.17 -14.99 14.17
CA MET A 264 -6.83 -15.42 14.56
C MET A 264 -5.92 -15.59 13.34
N LEU A 265 -4.69 -15.07 13.44
CA LEU A 265 -3.60 -15.33 12.51
C LEU A 265 -2.52 -16.11 13.26
N GLY A 266 -2.52 -17.43 13.09
CA GLY A 266 -1.77 -18.32 13.97
C GLY A 266 -2.26 -18.20 15.41
N ARG A 267 -1.39 -17.73 16.32
CA ARG A 267 -1.72 -17.52 17.75
C ARG A 267 -2.06 -16.08 18.10
N VAL A 268 -2.12 -15.18 17.11
CA VAL A 268 -2.34 -13.75 17.34
C VAL A 268 -3.77 -13.37 16.97
N ASN A 269 -4.46 -12.70 17.89
CA ASN A 269 -5.79 -12.16 17.62
C ASN A 269 -5.65 -10.84 16.83
N LEU A 270 -6.38 -10.70 15.73
CA LEU A 270 -6.40 -9.48 14.92
C LEU A 270 -7.52 -8.49 15.33
N GLY A 271 -8.38 -8.85 16.26
CA GLY A 271 -9.40 -8.01 16.88
C GLY A 271 -8.89 -7.24 18.11
N LEU A 272 -9.84 -6.80 18.95
CA LEU A 272 -9.61 -5.87 20.07
C LEU A 272 -8.54 -6.32 21.08
N SER A 273 -8.36 -7.63 21.26
CA SER A 273 -7.40 -8.19 22.22
C SER A 273 -5.97 -8.34 21.69
N GLY A 274 -5.71 -7.95 20.43
CA GLY A 274 -4.39 -8.05 19.82
C GLY A 274 -4.10 -6.89 18.86
N VAL A 275 -3.92 -7.20 17.57
CA VAL A 275 -3.50 -6.20 16.56
C VAL A 275 -4.56 -5.10 16.36
N ASN A 276 -5.82 -5.38 16.69
CA ASN A 276 -6.94 -4.45 16.59
C ASN A 276 -7.05 -3.80 15.19
N ILE A 277 -7.06 -4.64 14.16
CA ILE A 277 -7.36 -4.23 12.79
C ILE A 277 -8.78 -4.65 12.37
N LEU A 278 -9.33 -5.73 12.92
CA LEU A 278 -10.63 -6.28 12.47
C LEU A 278 -11.86 -5.41 12.82
N TRP A 279 -11.68 -4.32 13.57
CA TRP A 279 -12.73 -3.33 13.83
C TRP A 279 -13.12 -2.56 12.56
N ILE A 280 -12.25 -2.51 11.53
CA ILE A 280 -12.54 -1.85 10.24
C ILE A 280 -13.79 -2.41 9.55
N PHE A 281 -14.18 -3.64 9.88
CA PHE A 281 -15.39 -4.31 9.37
C PHE A 281 -16.64 -4.04 10.20
N GLY A 282 -16.56 -3.26 11.28
CA GLY A 282 -17.72 -2.80 12.04
C GLY A 282 -18.50 -1.73 11.27
N GLU A 283 -19.74 -1.50 11.69
CA GLU A 283 -20.57 -0.38 11.23
C GLU A 283 -19.89 0.97 11.52
#